data_AF-A0A353XZY5-F1
#
_entry.id   AF-A0A353XZY5-F1
#
_cell.length_a   1.000
_cell.length_b   1.000
_cell.length_c   1.000
_cell.angle_alpha   90.00
_cell.angle_beta   90.00
_cell.angle_gamma   90.00
#
_symmetry.space_group_name_H-M   'P 1'
#
loop_
_entity.id
_entity.type
_entity.pdbx_description
1 polymer ?
#
loop_
_entity_poly.entity_id
_entity_poly.type
_entity_poly.pdbx_seq_one_letter_code
_entity_poly.pdbx_strand_id
1 'polypeptide(L)' 'MAGYAWGIPSIVLLVGTGLYLSIRLRGIQFRGFRHATNLVQGKYDKVEDPGEVTHFQALSTALSATIGTGNIAGVATAI' A
#
# COMPACT_ATOMS: atom_id res chain seq x y z
N MET A 1 5.11 -2.07 31.38
CA MET A 1 5.02 -0.75 30.71
C MET A 1 5.17 -0.82 29.18
N ALA A 2 6.00 -1.70 28.60
CA ALA A 2 6.18 -1.77 27.14
C ALA A 2 4.93 -2.21 26.34
N GLY A 3 4.05 -3.05 26.90
CA GLY A 3 2.84 -3.54 26.22
C GLY A 3 1.79 -2.48 25.93
N TYR A 4 1.80 -1.35 26.64
CA TYR A 4 0.86 -0.24 26.41
C TYR A 4 1.28 0.67 25.26
N ALA A 5 2.57 0.85 25.00
CA ALA A 5 3.00 1.72 23.90
C ALA A 5 2.98 1.01 22.54
N TRP A 6 3.29 -0.29 22.52
CA TRP A 6 3.49 -1.07 21.30
C TRP A 6 2.36 -2.04 20.95
N GLY A 7 1.34 -2.15 21.81
CA GLY A 7 0.17 -3.01 21.60
C GLY A 7 -1.03 -2.27 21.00
N ILE A 8 -2.10 -2.13 21.76
CA ILE A 8 -3.37 -1.57 21.27
C ILE A 8 -3.25 -0.10 20.82
N PRO A 9 -2.54 0.81 21.51
CA PRO A 9 -2.48 2.22 21.11
C PRO A 9 -1.80 2.48 19.78
N SER A 10 -0.73 1.74 19.44
CA SER A 10 -0.08 1.87 18.13
C SER A 10 -0.98 1.39 16.99
N ILE A 11 -1.72 0.30 17.21
CA ILE A 11 -2.70 -0.24 16.24
C ILE A 11 -3.84 0.77 16.04
N VAL A 12 -4.39 1.34 17.11
CA VAL A 12 -5.46 2.36 17.03
C VAL A 12 -4.98 3.60 16.28
N LEU A 13 -3.75 4.06 16.53
CA LEU A 13 -3.17 5.19 15.80
C LEU A 13 -2.95 4.88 14.32
N LEU A 14 -2.47 3.69 13.98
CA LEU A 14 -2.28 3.26 12.59
C LEU A 14 -3.61 3.17 11.84
N VAL A 15 -4.59 2.48 12.40
CA VAL A 15 -5.92 2.33 11.80
C VAL A 15 -6.64 3.68 11.73
N GLY A 16 -6.57 4.48 12.79
CA GLY A 16 -7.16 5.82 12.84
C GLY A 16 -6.57 6.77 11.81
N THR A 17 -5.24 6.76 11.64
CA THR A 17 -4.56 7.56 10.60
C THR A 17 -4.94 7.09 9.20
N GLY A 18 -4.98 5.76 8.97
CA GLY A 18 -5.41 5.20 7.69
C GLY A 18 -6.86 5.55 7.33
N LEU A 19 -7.77 5.51 8.30
CA LEU A 19 -9.17 5.89 8.12
C LEU A 19 -9.31 7.40 7.90
N TYR A 20 -8.60 8.22 8.68
CA TYR A 20 -8.58 9.67 8.52
C TYR A 20 -8.11 10.09 7.12
N LEU A 21 -7.02 9.49 6.64
CA LEU A 21 -6.52 9.71 5.28
C LEU A 21 -7.54 9.23 4.25
N SER A 22 -8.14 8.06 4.42
CA SER A 22 -9.15 7.53 3.50
C SER A 22 -10.36 8.46 3.35
N ILE A 23 -10.85 9.06 4.45
CA ILE A 23 -11.95 10.02 4.44
C ILE A 23 -11.51 11.35 3.82
N ARG A 24 -10.33 11.87 4.19
CA ARG A 24 -9.80 13.15 3.68
C ARG A 24 -9.54 13.11 2.18
N LEU A 25 -9.04 11.98 1.67
CA LEU A 25 -8.85 11.76 0.24
C LEU A 25 -10.13 11.33 -0.50
N ARG A 26 -11.31 11.37 0.17
CA ARG A 26 -12.63 11.03 -0.40
C ARG A 26 -12.68 9.67 -1.10
N GLY A 27 -12.07 8.65 -0.50
CA GLY A 27 -12.07 7.30 -1.08
C GLY A 27 -11.24 7.19 -2.37
N ILE A 28 -10.14 7.94 -2.46
CA ILE A 28 -9.25 7.92 -3.63
C ILE A 28 -8.74 6.52 -3.97
N GLN A 29 -8.71 5.59 -3.02
CA GLN A 29 -8.34 4.19 -3.28
C GLN A 29 -9.21 3.57 -4.38
N PHE A 30 -10.51 3.86 -4.40
CA PHE A 30 -11.44 3.34 -5.41
C PHE A 30 -11.35 4.10 -6.74
N ARG A 31 -11.22 5.43 -6.70
CA ARG A 31 -11.16 6.26 -7.92
C ARG A 31 -9.79 6.21 -8.60
N GLY A 32 -8.73 6.11 -7.80
CA GLY A 32 -7.33 6.05 -8.21
C GLY A 32 -6.91 4.68 -8.72
N PHE A 33 -7.62 3.59 -8.38
CA PHE A 33 -7.30 2.25 -8.87
C PHE A 33 -7.29 2.17 -10.41
N ARG A 34 -8.32 2.73 -11.08
CA ARG A 34 -8.37 2.80 -12.55
C ARG A 34 -7.21 3.61 -13.14
N HIS A 35 -6.81 4.70 -12.49
CA HIS A 35 -5.72 5.55 -12.96
C HIS A 35 -4.35 4.85 -12.75
N ALA A 36 -4.16 4.22 -11.59
CA ALA A 36 -2.96 3.47 -11.25
C ALA A 36 -2.74 2.27 -12.19
N THR A 37 -3.80 1.51 -12.53
CA THR A 37 -3.69 0.42 -13.50
C THR A 37 -3.27 0.92 -14.88
N ASN A 38 -3.82 2.05 -15.35
CA ASN A 38 -3.41 2.65 -16.63
C ASN A 38 -1.96 3.17 -16.59
N LEU A 39 -1.50 3.68 -15.44
CA LEU A 39 -0.13 4.15 -15.23
C LEU A 39 0.89 2.99 -15.27
N VAL A 40 0.57 1.88 -14.60
CA VAL A 40 1.41 0.68 -14.56
C VAL A 40 1.46 -0.07 -15.90
N GLN A 41 0.41 0.05 -16.71
CA GLN A 41 0.34 -0.53 -18.06
C GLN A 41 1.15 0.25 -19.12
N GLY A 42 1.88 1.30 -18.73
CA GLY A 42 2.77 2.04 -19.63
C GLY A 42 2.05 3.02 -20.58
N LYS A 43 0.75 3.30 -20.38
CA LYS A 43 0.02 4.31 -21.18
C LYS A 43 0.51 5.75 -20.94
N TYR A 44 1.31 5.97 -19.91
CA TYR A 44 1.87 7.27 -19.55
C TYR A 44 3.40 7.26 -19.44
N ASP A 45 4.08 6.17 -19.82
CA ASP A 45 5.54 6.14 -19.88
C ASP A 45 6.01 7.03 -21.04
N LYS A 46 6.51 8.24 -20.75
CA LYS A 46 7.25 9.04 -21.71
C LYS A 46 8.73 8.71 -21.59
N VAL A 47 9.39 8.57 -22.73
CA VAL A 47 10.83 8.23 -22.85
C VAL A 47 11.75 9.26 -22.17
N GLU A 48 11.23 10.43 -21.77
CA GLU A 48 11.97 11.53 -21.15
C GLU A 48 11.74 11.68 -19.63
N ASP A 49 10.96 10.81 -18.99
CA ASP A 49 10.75 10.90 -17.53
C ASP A 49 11.97 10.37 -16.75
N PRO A 50 12.49 11.11 -15.75
CA PRO A 50 13.65 10.70 -14.95
C PRO A 50 13.26 9.57 -14.00
N GLY A 51 13.45 8.32 -14.43
CA GLY A 51 13.25 7.13 -13.61
C GLY A 51 14.25 6.04 -13.96
N GLU A 52 14.98 5.53 -12.95
CA GLU A 52 15.93 4.42 -13.14
C GLU A 52 15.24 3.07 -13.38
N VAL A 53 13.95 2.97 -13.04
CA VAL A 53 13.11 1.76 -13.17
C VAL A 53 11.71 2.12 -13.65
N THR A 54 11.06 1.23 -14.38
CA THR A 54 9.70 1.45 -14.90
C THR A 54 8.65 1.44 -13.77
N HIS A 55 7.49 2.07 -13.99
CA HIS A 55 6.39 2.06 -13.01
C HIS A 55 5.98 0.63 -12.60
N PHE A 56 6.02 -0.32 -13.54
CA PHE A 56 5.75 -1.72 -13.27
C PHE A 56 6.84 -2.38 -12.41
N GLN A 57 8.12 -2.08 -12.68
CA GLN A 57 9.23 -2.62 -11.88
C GLN A 57 9.18 -2.10 -10.44
N ALA A 58 8.94 -0.80 -10.24
CA ALA A 58 8.78 -0.22 -8.90
C ALA A 58 7.62 -0.85 -8.13
N LEU A 59 6.46 -1.06 -8.79
CA LEU A 59 5.32 -1.75 -8.20
C LEU A 59 5.67 -3.20 -7.83
N SER A 60 6.33 -3.93 -8.72
CA SER A 60 6.72 -5.33 -8.51
C SER A 60 7.65 -5.47 -7.29
N THR A 61 8.63 -4.58 -7.15
CA THR A 61 9.53 -4.56 -5.98
C THR A 61 8.76 -4.29 -4.69
N ALA A 62 7.85 -3.31 -4.67
CA ALA A 62 7.03 -3.02 -3.49
C ALA A 62 6.06 -4.17 -3.15
N LEU A 63 5.45 -4.81 -4.14
CA LEU A 63 4.60 -5.99 -3.95
C LEU A 63 5.40 -7.18 -3.41
N SER A 64 6.60 -7.43 -3.94
CA SER A 64 7.49 -8.46 -3.42
C SER A 64 7.89 -8.22 -1.96
N ALA A 65 8.03 -6.95 -1.54
CA ALA A 65 8.35 -6.61 -0.16
C ALA A 65 7.16 -6.82 0.81
N THR A 66 5.93 -6.81 0.31
CA THR A 66 4.71 -6.88 1.12
C THR A 66 4.02 -8.25 1.07
N ILE A 67 4.21 -9.02 0.00
CA ILE A 67 3.65 -10.37 -0.18
C ILE A 67 4.70 -11.38 0.30
N GLY A 68 4.61 -11.78 1.58
CA GLY A 68 5.45 -12.81 2.18
C GLY A 68 4.63 -13.94 2.82
N THR A 69 5.35 -14.94 3.34
CA THR A 69 4.77 -16.04 4.16
C THR A 69 3.92 -15.53 5.32
N GLY A 70 4.22 -14.33 5.84
CA GLY A 70 3.44 -13.68 6.89
C GLY A 70 1.97 -13.41 6.52
N ASN A 71 1.65 -13.10 5.26
CA ASN A 71 0.26 -12.91 4.85
C ASN A 71 -0.50 -14.24 4.77
N ILE A 72 0.17 -15.33 4.35
CA ILE A 72 -0.45 -16.65 4.23
C ILE A 72 -0.66 -17.26 5.63
N ALA A 73 0.38 -17.29 6.45
CA ALA A 73 0.31 -17.81 7.82
C ALA A 73 -0.55 -16.94 8.74
N GLY A 74 -0.52 -15.62 8.54
CA GLY A 74 -1.33 -14.66 9.28
C GLY A 74 -2.82 -14.86 9.04
N VAL A 75 -3.25 -15.02 7.78
CA VAL A 75 -4.66 -15.34 7.46
C VAL A 75 -5.06 -16.70 8.02
N ALA A 76 -4.20 -17.72 7.90
CA ALA A 76 -4.48 -19.05 8.44
C ALA A 76 -4.61 -19.10 9.98
N THR A 77 -3.99 -18.16 10.69
CA THR A 77 -4.09 -18.05 12.16
C THR A 77 -5.27 -17.17 12.60
N ALA A 78 -5.71 -16.25 11.73
CA ALA A 78 -6.78 -15.31 12.04
C ALA A 78 -8.19 -15.89 11.86
N ILE A 79 -8.31 -16.99 11.09
CA ILE A 79 -9.54 -17.78 10.89
C ILE A 79 -9.52 -18.95 11.87
#